data_AF-A0A6G0U698-F1
#
_entry.id   AF-A0A6G0U698-F1
#
_cell.length_a   1.000
_cell.length_b   1.000
_cell.length_c   1.000
_cell.angle_alpha   90.00
_cell.angle_beta   90.00
_cell.angle_gamma   90.00
#
_symmetry.space_group_name_H-M   'P 1'
#
loop_
_entity.id
_entity.type
_entity.pdbx_description
1 polymer ?
#
loop_
_entity_poly.entity_id
_entity_poly.type
_entity_poly.pdbx_seq_one_letter_code
_entity_poly.pdbx_strand_id
1 'polypeptide(L)'
;MRSADPDAEQRDDTLSASFQYERDGFECAMTVHWRNENNNDTTEYNMFAYSGTRTFSGFVDAHVETCGLTTYKQGDAAAAGHYGGAVVYYDPPKDLVTITGITIAARSPDLGTLPIPSTLDTNSYPLANDYYTFSKRTVTVGKRKMLEINMELSKPVANLVTFGIYKLPLPVHRG
;
A
#
# COMPACT_ATOMS: atom_id res chain seq x y z
N MET A 1 -28.14 32.87 -26.74
CA MET A 1 -27.81 31.48 -27.13
C MET A 1 -26.66 31.51 -28.12
N ARG A 2 -25.45 31.21 -27.67
CA ARG A 2 -24.30 30.86 -28.51
C ARG A 2 -23.68 29.62 -27.87
N SER A 3 -23.45 28.63 -28.72
CA SER A 3 -23.07 27.25 -28.41
C SER A 3 -21.98 27.16 -27.37
N ALA A 4 -22.19 26.28 -26.39
CA ALA A 4 -21.10 25.71 -25.62
C ALA A 4 -20.20 24.92 -26.60
N ASP A 5 -18.92 25.20 -26.52
CA ASP A 5 -17.86 24.49 -27.24
C ASP A 5 -17.88 23.01 -26.81
N PRO A 6 -18.09 22.05 -27.73
CA PRO A 6 -18.12 20.63 -27.38
C PRO A 6 -16.73 20.04 -27.10
N ASP A 7 -15.65 20.79 -27.38
CA ASP A 7 -14.27 20.37 -27.21
C ASP A 7 -13.57 21.11 -26.06
N ALA A 8 -14.26 21.30 -24.93
CA ALA A 8 -13.56 21.48 -23.68
C ALA A 8 -12.79 20.18 -23.40
N GLU A 9 -11.54 20.09 -23.88
CA GLU A 9 -10.59 19.03 -23.58
C GLU A 9 -10.72 18.71 -22.09
N GLN A 10 -11.32 17.56 -21.82
CA GLN A 10 -11.43 17.02 -20.48
C GLN A 10 -10.00 16.66 -20.09
N ARG A 11 -9.28 17.62 -19.48
CA ARG A 11 -7.96 17.37 -18.92
C ARG A 11 -8.11 16.17 -18.00
N ASP A 12 -7.49 15.07 -18.40
CA ASP A 12 -7.38 13.91 -17.55
C ASP A 12 -6.38 14.28 -16.46
N ASP A 13 -6.88 14.93 -15.41
CA ASP A 13 -6.12 15.30 -14.23
C ASP A 13 -5.81 14.04 -13.37
N THR A 14 -5.96 12.83 -13.92
CA THR A 14 -5.60 11.59 -13.25
C THR A 14 -4.15 11.24 -13.54
N LEU A 15 -3.35 11.15 -12.49
CA LEU A 15 -2.00 10.63 -12.54
C LEU A 15 -1.99 9.18 -12.03
N SER A 16 -1.01 8.40 -12.47
CA SER A 16 -0.86 7.01 -12.05
C SER A 16 0.59 6.62 -11.82
N ALA A 17 0.84 5.77 -10.82
CA ALA A 17 2.10 5.06 -10.69
C ALA A 17 1.88 3.56 -10.48
N SER A 18 2.88 2.79 -10.88
CA SER A 18 2.89 1.34 -10.68
C SER A 18 4.19 0.90 -10.01
N PHE A 19 4.08 -0.18 -9.26
CA PHE A 19 5.15 -0.75 -8.44
C PHE A 19 5.12 -2.28 -8.59
N GLN A 20 6.30 -2.89 -8.66
CA GLN A 20 6.46 -4.34 -8.69
C GLN A 20 7.55 -4.76 -7.71
N TYR A 21 7.33 -5.89 -7.07
CA TYR A 21 8.24 -6.47 -6.09
C TYR A 21 8.21 -7.99 -6.18
N GLU A 22 9.39 -8.60 -6.12
CA GLU A 22 9.53 -10.04 -5.97
C GLU A 22 10.73 -10.34 -5.06
N ARG A 23 10.49 -11.06 -3.96
CA ARG A 23 11.55 -11.52 -3.06
C ARG A 23 11.07 -12.70 -2.23
N ASP A 24 11.94 -13.70 -2.03
CA ASP A 24 11.66 -14.90 -1.22
C ASP A 24 10.37 -15.65 -1.67
N GLY A 25 10.01 -15.51 -2.95
CA GLY A 25 8.79 -16.06 -3.55
C GLY A 25 7.52 -15.23 -3.29
N PHE A 26 7.60 -14.19 -2.48
CA PHE A 26 6.53 -13.19 -2.33
C PHE A 26 6.56 -12.23 -3.52
N GLU A 27 5.43 -12.14 -4.21
CA GLU A 27 5.20 -11.27 -5.35
C GLU A 27 4.21 -10.18 -4.93
N CYS A 28 4.47 -8.93 -5.31
CA CYS A 28 3.47 -7.87 -5.23
C CYS A 28 3.53 -6.95 -6.45
N ALA A 29 2.38 -6.68 -7.04
CA ALA A 29 2.16 -5.61 -8.00
C ALA A 29 1.13 -4.64 -7.44
N MET A 30 1.39 -3.35 -7.61
CA MET A 30 0.47 -2.30 -7.20
C MET A 30 0.37 -1.22 -8.27
N THR A 31 -0.84 -0.70 -8.46
CA THR A 31 -1.11 0.50 -9.26
C THR A 31 -1.93 1.46 -8.42
N VAL A 32 -1.58 2.75 -8.46
CA VAL A 32 -2.25 3.81 -7.71
C VAL A 32 -2.62 4.91 -8.71
N HIS A 33 -3.84 5.43 -8.58
CA HIS A 33 -4.37 6.56 -9.33
C HIS A 33 -4.76 7.67 -8.38
N TRP A 34 -4.47 8.92 -8.73
CA TRP A 34 -4.83 10.09 -7.94
C TRP A 34 -5.15 11.28 -8.83
N ARG A 35 -5.92 12.23 -8.28
CA ARG A 35 -6.21 13.49 -8.97
C ARG A 35 -5.11 14.51 -8.74
N ASN A 36 -4.71 15.16 -9.81
CA ASN A 36 -3.77 16.26 -9.87
C ASN A 36 -4.47 17.60 -9.67
N GLU A 37 -5.23 17.75 -8.59
CA GLU A 37 -6.10 18.93 -8.38
C GLU A 37 -5.31 20.24 -8.20
N ASN A 38 -4.00 20.18 -7.90
CA ASN A 38 -3.18 21.36 -7.58
C ASN A 38 -1.73 21.34 -8.15
N ASN A 39 -1.41 20.45 -9.11
CA ASN A 39 -0.01 20.20 -9.50
C ASN A 39 0.86 19.74 -8.29
N ASN A 40 0.22 19.14 -7.28
CA ASN A 40 0.89 18.62 -6.10
C ASN A 40 1.61 17.34 -6.47
N ASP A 41 2.93 17.36 -6.29
CA ASP A 41 3.82 16.23 -6.51
C ASP A 41 3.48 15.10 -5.53
N THR A 42 3.53 13.84 -5.98
CA THR A 42 3.19 12.68 -5.13
C THR A 42 4.31 12.22 -4.21
N THR A 43 5.25 13.11 -3.95
CA THR A 43 6.47 12.86 -3.16
C THR A 43 6.16 12.45 -1.72
N GLU A 44 4.94 12.71 -1.25
CA GLU A 44 4.47 12.35 0.09
C GLU A 44 3.94 10.92 0.19
N TYR A 45 3.85 10.17 -0.90
CA TYR A 45 3.43 8.76 -0.89
C TYR A 45 4.55 7.83 -1.33
N ASN A 46 4.70 6.72 -0.61
CA ASN A 46 5.63 5.66 -0.96
C ASN A 46 4.89 4.34 -1.17
N MET A 47 5.16 3.70 -2.31
CA MET A 47 4.75 2.35 -2.61
C MET A 47 5.82 1.39 -2.08
N PHE A 48 5.43 0.43 -1.27
CA PHE A 48 6.36 -0.48 -0.61
C PHE A 48 5.91 -1.93 -0.70
N ALA A 49 6.88 -2.83 -0.66
CA ALA A 49 6.69 -4.22 -0.32
C ALA A 49 7.92 -4.76 0.39
N TYR A 50 7.70 -5.79 1.20
CA TYR A 50 8.74 -6.45 1.95
C TYR A 50 8.39 -7.92 2.14
N SER A 51 9.39 -8.78 1.93
CA SER A 51 9.43 -10.15 2.40
C SER A 51 10.77 -10.41 3.08
N GLY A 52 10.74 -11.04 4.24
CA GLY A 52 11.95 -11.42 4.97
C GLY A 52 11.76 -11.52 6.48
N THR A 53 12.84 -11.90 7.16
CA THR A 53 12.86 -12.04 8.63
C THR A 53 13.18 -10.71 9.30
N ARG A 54 12.36 -10.34 10.29
CA ARG A 54 12.58 -9.21 11.19
C ARG A 54 12.67 -9.69 12.63
N THR A 55 13.60 -9.10 13.37
CA THR A 55 13.70 -9.29 14.82
C THR A 55 12.89 -8.21 15.52
N PHE A 56 11.87 -8.62 16.26
CA PHE A 56 11.01 -7.74 17.04
C PHE A 56 11.54 -7.64 18.48
N SER A 57 11.96 -6.43 18.85
CA SER A 57 12.49 -6.07 20.18
C SER A 57 13.62 -6.97 20.71
N GLY A 58 14.33 -7.69 19.84
CA GLY A 58 15.41 -8.61 20.22
C GLY A 58 14.95 -9.98 20.73
N PHE A 59 13.64 -10.25 20.80
CA PHE A 59 13.09 -11.45 21.44
C PHE A 59 12.53 -12.47 20.43
N VAL A 60 11.93 -12.01 19.34
CA VAL A 60 11.24 -12.87 18.38
C VAL A 60 11.71 -12.52 16.98
N ASP A 61 12.27 -13.51 16.28
CA ASP A 61 12.44 -13.45 14.84
C ASP A 61 11.14 -13.90 14.19
N ALA A 62 10.60 -13.08 13.29
CA ALA A 62 9.44 -13.46 12.52
C ALA A 62 9.59 -13.10 11.06
N HIS A 63 9.11 -13.99 10.19
CA HIS A 63 9.00 -13.72 8.77
C HIS A 63 7.79 -12.81 8.53
N VAL A 64 7.98 -11.74 7.78
CA VAL A 64 6.98 -10.71 7.50
C VAL A 64 6.84 -10.57 5.99
N GLU A 65 5.60 -10.59 5.52
CA GLU A 65 5.24 -10.25 4.15
C GLU A 65 4.22 -9.10 4.17
N THR A 66 4.51 -8.04 3.44
CA THR A 66 3.63 -6.87 3.35
C THR A 66 3.79 -6.16 2.01
N CYS A 67 2.72 -5.52 1.56
CA CYS A 67 2.73 -4.67 0.38
C CYS A 67 1.68 -3.58 0.51
N GLY A 68 1.98 -2.35 0.10
CA GLY A 68 1.00 -1.28 0.12
C GLY A 68 1.55 0.09 -0.20
N LEU A 69 0.68 1.06 0.02
CA LEU A 69 0.94 2.49 -0.08
C LEU A 69 0.94 3.08 1.33
N THR A 70 1.88 3.96 1.63
CA THR A 70 1.85 4.77 2.85
C THR A 70 2.26 6.20 2.55
N THR A 71 1.74 7.15 3.31
CA THR A 71 2.32 8.48 3.35
C THR A 71 3.70 8.43 4.01
N TYR A 72 4.64 9.23 3.51
CA TYR A 72 6.03 9.27 3.93
C TYR A 72 6.53 10.72 4.04
N LYS A 73 7.26 11.01 5.12
CA LYS A 73 8.18 12.15 5.20
C LYS A 73 9.59 11.62 5.35
N GLN A 74 10.52 12.17 4.58
CA GLN A 74 11.94 11.94 4.84
C GLN A 74 12.27 12.51 6.22
N GLY A 75 12.51 11.62 7.19
CA GLY A 75 13.03 12.04 8.48
C GLY A 75 14.37 12.73 8.29
N ASP A 76 14.69 13.72 9.13
CA ASP A 76 16.02 14.33 9.14
C ASP A 76 17.06 13.21 9.22
N ALA A 77 18.09 13.27 8.36
CA ALA A 77 19.13 12.24 8.27
C ALA A 77 19.82 11.96 9.64
N ALA A 78 19.73 12.88 10.59
CA ALA A 78 20.20 12.73 11.97
C ALA A 78 19.37 11.74 12.82
N ALA A 79 18.10 11.50 12.50
CA ALA A 79 17.22 10.55 13.22
C ALA A 79 17.27 9.12 12.64
N ALA A 80 17.79 8.96 11.41
CA ALA A 80 17.94 7.66 10.74
C ALA A 80 18.89 6.69 11.49
N GLY A 81 19.73 7.20 12.40
CA GLY A 81 20.64 6.40 13.22
C GLY A 81 20.00 5.61 14.36
N HIS A 82 18.74 5.88 14.73
CA HIS A 82 18.06 5.21 15.85
C HIS A 82 16.73 4.54 15.49
N TYR A 83 16.08 4.97 14.41
CA TYR A 83 14.88 4.32 13.90
C TYR A 83 15.00 4.22 12.37
N GLY A 84 15.56 3.11 11.87
CA GLY A 84 15.62 2.80 10.44
C GLY A 84 14.27 2.40 9.85
N GLY A 85 13.18 3.03 10.29
CA GLY A 85 11.81 2.77 9.87
C GLY A 85 11.16 4.03 9.31
N ALA A 86 10.29 3.86 8.31
CA ALA A 86 9.43 4.93 7.83
C ALA A 86 8.57 5.45 9.01
N VAL A 87 8.62 6.75 9.26
CA VAL A 87 7.73 7.38 10.24
C VAL A 87 6.40 7.60 9.54
N VAL A 88 5.39 6.81 9.92
CA VAL A 88 4.00 7.08 9.58
C VAL A 88 3.58 8.35 10.32
N TYR A 89 3.00 9.31 9.61
CA TYR A 89 2.61 10.60 10.20
C TYR A 89 1.66 10.40 11.40
N TYR A 90 1.99 11.02 12.54
CA TYR A 90 0.99 11.30 13.58
C TYR A 90 0.20 12.60 13.28
N ASP A 91 0.74 13.47 12.43
CA ASP A 91 0.09 14.70 11.92
C ASP A 91 0.28 14.78 10.40
N PRO A 92 -0.55 14.07 9.61
CA PRO A 92 -0.39 13.97 8.17
C PRO A 92 -0.56 15.32 7.47
N PRO A 93 0.04 15.52 6.28
CA PRO A 93 -0.09 16.75 5.52
C PRO A 93 -1.57 17.08 5.31
N LYS A 94 -1.94 18.36 5.46
CA LYS A 94 -3.32 18.81 5.24
C LYS A 94 -3.74 18.73 3.76
N ASP A 95 -2.77 18.59 2.87
CA ASP A 95 -2.92 18.70 1.43
C ASP A 95 -2.62 17.38 0.71
N LEU A 96 -2.93 16.24 1.37
CA LEU A 96 -2.83 14.92 0.72
C LEU A 96 -3.68 14.88 -0.54
N VAL A 97 -3.12 14.31 -1.60
CA VAL A 97 -3.84 14.16 -2.88
C VAL A 97 -5.01 13.19 -2.75
N THR A 98 -6.09 13.47 -3.50
CA THR A 98 -7.21 12.54 -3.63
C THR A 98 -6.80 11.32 -4.44
N ILE A 99 -6.64 10.18 -3.77
CA ILE A 99 -6.42 8.89 -4.41
C ILE A 99 -7.77 8.40 -4.93
N THR A 100 -7.86 8.13 -6.22
CA THR A 100 -9.09 7.71 -6.90
C THR A 100 -9.17 6.21 -7.10
N GLY A 101 -8.03 5.52 -7.06
CA GLY A 101 -7.98 4.06 -7.18
C GLY A 101 -6.64 3.51 -6.70
N ILE A 102 -6.68 2.31 -6.12
CA ILE A 102 -5.52 1.52 -5.77
C ILE A 102 -5.86 0.09 -6.11
N THR A 103 -4.97 -0.61 -6.79
CA THR A 103 -5.07 -2.05 -7.02
C THR A 103 -3.80 -2.69 -6.52
N ILE A 104 -3.92 -3.63 -5.58
CA ILE A 104 -2.82 -4.46 -5.08
C ILE A 104 -3.13 -5.91 -5.43
N ALA A 105 -2.20 -6.56 -6.12
CA ALA A 105 -2.21 -7.98 -6.38
C ALA A 105 -0.93 -8.59 -5.81
N ALA A 106 -1.08 -9.45 -4.80
CA ALA A 106 0.03 -10.12 -4.15
C ALA A 106 -0.10 -11.64 -4.24
N ARG A 107 1.04 -12.33 -4.30
CA ARG A 107 1.10 -13.79 -4.17
C ARG A 107 2.17 -14.17 -3.17
N SER A 108 1.83 -15.10 -2.29
CA SER A 108 2.75 -15.61 -1.29
C SER A 108 2.87 -17.13 -1.36
N PRO A 109 4.07 -17.70 -1.20
CA PRO A 109 4.25 -19.14 -1.08
C PRO A 109 3.76 -19.66 0.28
N ASP A 110 3.62 -18.78 1.27
CA ASP A 110 3.13 -19.12 2.60
C ASP A 110 1.60 -19.11 2.64
N LEU A 111 1.04 -20.31 2.74
CA LEU A 111 -0.40 -20.55 2.84
C LEU A 111 -0.93 -20.53 4.28
N GLY A 112 -0.04 -20.54 5.28
CA GLY A 112 -0.38 -20.72 6.69
C GLY A 112 -0.74 -19.43 7.41
N THR A 113 -0.35 -18.29 6.87
CA THR A 113 -0.60 -16.97 7.48
C THR A 113 -1.84 -16.29 6.95
N LEU A 114 -2.49 -15.55 7.84
CA LEU A 114 -3.65 -14.73 7.52
C LEU A 114 -3.17 -13.38 6.95
N PRO A 115 -3.49 -13.05 5.69
CA PRO A 115 -3.41 -11.67 5.21
C PRO A 115 -4.55 -10.84 5.79
N ILE A 116 -4.23 -9.61 6.20
CA ILE A 116 -5.15 -8.64 6.78
C ILE A 116 -5.08 -7.36 5.95
N PRO A 117 -6.22 -6.77 5.54
CA PRO A 117 -6.24 -5.44 4.97
C PRO A 117 -5.86 -4.41 6.05
N SER A 118 -4.90 -3.56 5.75
CA SER A 118 -4.45 -2.46 6.58
C SER A 118 -4.83 -1.15 5.88
N THR A 119 -5.77 -0.42 6.47
CA THR A 119 -6.16 0.90 5.99
C THR A 119 -6.15 1.88 7.15
N LEU A 120 -5.70 3.10 6.90
CA LEU A 120 -5.65 4.15 7.91
C LEU A 120 -5.87 5.49 7.22
N ASP A 121 -6.77 6.30 7.77
CA ASP A 121 -6.97 7.68 7.36
C ASP A 121 -6.19 8.65 8.27
N THR A 122 -6.22 9.95 7.96
CA THR A 122 -5.54 10.97 8.77
C THR A 122 -6.07 11.12 10.19
N ASN A 123 -7.28 10.63 10.47
CA ASN A 123 -7.88 10.61 11.80
C ASN A 123 -7.58 9.30 12.56
N SER A 124 -6.69 8.46 12.03
CA SER A 124 -6.35 7.14 12.56
C SER A 124 -7.53 6.15 12.60
N TYR A 125 -8.53 6.33 11.74
CA TYR A 125 -9.60 5.37 11.55
C TYR A 125 -9.34 4.48 10.34
N PRO A 126 -9.73 3.19 10.40
CA PRO A 126 -9.75 2.36 9.21
C PRO A 126 -10.80 2.86 8.22
N LEU A 127 -10.57 2.62 6.94
CA LEU A 127 -11.60 2.84 5.93
C LEU A 127 -12.80 1.92 6.19
N ALA A 128 -14.00 2.41 5.90
CA ALA A 128 -15.20 1.60 5.95
C ALA A 128 -15.16 0.48 4.89
N ASN A 129 -15.85 -0.62 5.16
CA ASN A 129 -15.79 -1.84 4.32
C ASN A 129 -16.30 -1.64 2.89
N ASP A 130 -17.04 -0.57 2.61
CA ASP A 130 -17.56 -0.24 1.28
C ASP A 130 -16.61 0.65 0.46
N TYR A 131 -15.47 1.05 1.03
CA TYR A 131 -14.43 1.80 0.33
C TYR A 131 -13.45 0.89 -0.42
N TYR A 132 -13.38 -0.39 -0.09
CA TYR A 132 -12.42 -1.30 -0.70
C TYR A 132 -12.94 -2.72 -0.79
N THR A 133 -12.40 -3.48 -1.72
CA THR A 133 -12.57 -4.93 -1.76
C THR A 133 -11.29 -5.62 -1.27
N PHE A 134 -11.46 -6.78 -0.65
CA PHE A 134 -10.36 -7.64 -0.23
C PHE A 134 -10.74 -9.08 -0.49
N SER A 135 -9.88 -9.82 -1.19
CA SER A 135 -10.09 -11.23 -1.48
C SER A 135 -8.79 -12.01 -1.35
N LYS A 136 -8.91 -13.28 -1.00
CA LYS A 136 -7.80 -14.22 -0.98
C LYS A 136 -8.25 -15.58 -1.49
N ARG A 137 -7.38 -16.27 -2.22
CA ARG A 137 -7.62 -17.64 -2.70
C ARG A 137 -6.30 -18.38 -2.91
N THR A 138 -6.33 -19.69 -2.80
CA THR A 138 -5.19 -20.51 -3.20
C THR A 138 -5.21 -20.72 -4.71
N VAL A 139 -4.08 -20.46 -5.36
CA VAL A 139 -3.87 -20.66 -6.81
C VAL A 139 -2.67 -21.58 -7.05
N THR A 140 -2.60 -22.16 -8.25
CA THR A 140 -1.43 -22.92 -8.70
C THR A 140 -0.68 -22.10 -9.75
N VAL A 141 0.56 -21.72 -9.46
CA VAL A 141 1.47 -21.01 -10.38
C VAL A 141 2.58 -21.98 -10.76
N GLY A 142 2.58 -22.44 -12.01
CA GLY A 142 3.45 -23.52 -12.46
C GLY A 142 3.21 -24.80 -11.66
N LYS A 143 4.19 -25.21 -10.85
CA LYS A 143 4.11 -26.39 -9.96
C LYS A 143 3.89 -26.05 -8.48
N ARG A 144 3.76 -24.77 -8.13
CA ARG A 144 3.69 -24.31 -6.73
C ARG A 144 2.27 -23.85 -6.40
N LYS A 145 1.79 -24.19 -5.20
CA LYS A 145 0.59 -23.56 -4.64
C LYS A 145 0.99 -22.24 -3.98
N MET A 146 0.22 -21.19 -4.24
CA MET A 146 0.44 -19.85 -3.69
C MET A 146 -0.88 -19.28 -3.17
N LEU A 147 -0.80 -18.42 -2.17
CA LEU A 147 -1.93 -17.62 -1.69
C LEU A 147 -1.95 -16.34 -2.53
N GLU A 148 -2.95 -16.21 -3.40
CA GLU A 148 -3.22 -14.97 -4.13
C GLU A 148 -4.12 -14.07 -3.28
N ILE A 149 -3.74 -12.81 -3.16
CA ILE A 149 -4.40 -11.81 -2.32
C ILE A 149 -4.60 -10.57 -3.19
N ASN A 150 -5.84 -10.10 -3.28
CA ASN A 150 -6.17 -8.88 -4.03
C ASN A 150 -6.87 -7.89 -3.11
N MET A 151 -6.47 -6.62 -3.22
CA MET A 151 -7.08 -5.52 -2.49
C MET A 151 -7.24 -4.34 -3.43
N GLU A 152 -8.44 -3.76 -3.48
CA GLU A 152 -8.76 -2.68 -4.42
C GLU A 152 -9.52 -1.57 -3.72
N LEU A 153 -9.09 -0.32 -3.90
CA LEU A 153 -9.83 0.86 -3.45
C LEU A 153 -10.96 1.16 -4.45
N SER A 154 -12.20 1.07 -4.00
CA SER A 154 -13.41 1.22 -4.82
C SER A 154 -14.01 2.63 -4.80
N LYS A 155 -13.55 3.50 -3.88
CA LYS A 155 -14.04 4.87 -3.73
C LYS A 155 -12.87 5.84 -3.54
N PRO A 156 -12.90 7.05 -4.13
CA PRO A 156 -11.86 8.04 -3.90
C PRO A 156 -11.72 8.44 -2.42
N VAL A 157 -10.48 8.72 -1.99
CA VAL A 157 -10.12 9.12 -0.61
C VAL A 157 -9.06 10.23 -0.65
N ALA A 158 -9.32 11.34 0.05
CA ALA A 158 -8.42 12.51 0.10
C ALA A 158 -7.47 12.51 1.32
N ASN A 159 -7.68 11.62 2.28
CA ASN A 159 -7.00 11.65 3.57
C ASN A 159 -6.39 10.28 3.94
N LEU A 160 -5.89 9.54 2.94
CA LEU A 160 -5.38 8.19 3.12
C LEU A 160 -3.94 8.22 3.65
N VAL A 161 -3.70 7.62 4.81
CA VAL A 161 -2.35 7.45 5.39
C VAL A 161 -1.73 6.13 4.98
N THR A 162 -2.51 5.05 4.96
CA THR A 162 -2.02 3.72 4.58
C THR A 162 -3.12 2.93 3.89
N PHE A 163 -2.72 2.16 2.88
CA PHE A 163 -3.55 1.17 2.23
C PHE A 163 -2.68 0.01 1.78
N GLY A 164 -2.84 -1.16 2.38
CA GLY A 164 -1.96 -2.28 2.10
C GLY A 164 -2.41 -3.61 2.68
N ILE A 165 -1.69 -4.65 2.30
CA ILE A 165 -1.82 -6.00 2.79
C ILE A 165 -0.69 -6.23 3.80
N TYR A 166 -1.06 -6.70 4.99
CA TYR A 166 -0.12 -7.16 6.00
C TYR A 166 -0.43 -8.61 6.36
N LYS A 167 0.55 -9.51 6.20
CA LYS A 167 0.40 -10.90 6.65
C LYS A 167 0.89 -11.03 8.09
N LEU A 168 0.12 -11.76 8.90
CA LEU A 168 0.50 -12.03 10.28
C LEU A 168 1.91 -12.66 10.33
N PRO A 169 2.84 -12.15 11.15
CA PRO A 169 4.20 -12.65 11.19
C PRO A 169 4.26 -14.12 11.62
N LEU A 170 5.12 -14.90 10.95
CA LEU A 170 5.42 -16.28 11.38
C LEU A 170 6.67 -16.32 12.24
N PRO A 171 6.62 -16.88 13.45
CA PRO A 171 7.81 -17.12 14.25
C PRO A 171 8.82 -17.99 13.50
N VAL A 172 10.05 -17.52 13.40
CA VAL A 172 11.19 -18.29 12.88
C VAL A 172 11.90 -18.91 14.08
N HIS A 173 11.93 -20.24 14.14
CA HIS A 173 12.65 -20.94 15.22
C HIS A 173 14.15 -20.86 14.91
N ARG A 174 14.94 -20.37 15.86
CA ARG A 174 16.41 -20.50 15.81
C ARG A 174 16.75 -21.97 16.10
N GLY A 175 17.37 -22.63 15.14
CA GLY A 175 17.96 -23.96 15.31
C GLY A 175 19.20 -23.92 16.19
#